data_AF-A0A2E6H8L5-F1
#
_entry.id   AF-A0A2E6H8L5-F1
#
_cell.length_a   1.000
_cell.length_b   1.000
_cell.length_c   1.000
_cell.angle_alpha   90.00
_cell.angle_beta   90.00
_cell.angle_gamma   90.00
#
_symmetry.space_group_name_H-M   'P 1'
#
loop_
_entity.id
_entity.type
_entity.pdbx_description
1 polymer ?
#
loop_
_entity_poly.entity_id
_entity_poly.type
_entity_poly.pdbx_seq_one_letter_code
_entity_poly.pdbx_strand_id
1 'polypeptide(L)'
;MSAQTYGKSSTEKQIEDNAVAREITQTILLYGVSQQQILRIAYLLSLELEDRESMIKISECVKQFLDSIDNISDDVKSSKSNILTTE
;
A
#
# COMPACT_ATOMS: atom_id res chain seq x y z
N MET A 1 -33.68 -31.69 19.53
CA MET A 1 -33.53 -30.57 18.59
C MET A 1 -32.05 -30.45 18.26
N SER A 2 -31.62 -30.95 17.09
CA SER A 2 -30.24 -30.91 16.65
C SER A 2 -29.93 -29.52 16.08
N ALA A 3 -29.07 -28.77 16.75
CA ALA A 3 -28.54 -27.51 16.26
C ALA A 3 -27.65 -27.81 15.04
N GLN A 4 -28.22 -27.63 13.84
CA GLN A 4 -27.48 -27.71 12.59
C GLN A 4 -26.59 -26.45 12.52
N THR A 5 -25.34 -26.55 12.98
CA THR A 5 -24.32 -25.53 12.68
C THR A 5 -24.06 -25.57 11.19
N TYR A 6 -24.76 -24.73 10.43
CA TYR A 6 -24.46 -24.44 9.04
C TYR A 6 -23.06 -23.81 9.00
N GLY A 7 -22.05 -24.61 8.69
CA GLY A 7 -20.72 -24.11 8.41
C GLY A 7 -20.81 -23.14 7.23
N LYS A 8 -20.37 -21.89 7.43
CA LYS A 8 -20.30 -20.88 6.37
C LYS A 8 -19.63 -21.47 5.12
N SER A 9 -20.23 -21.24 3.96
CA SER A 9 -19.64 -21.65 2.69
C SER A 9 -18.28 -20.95 2.46
N SER A 10 -17.41 -21.53 1.64
CA SER A 10 -16.11 -20.89 1.32
C SER A 10 -16.30 -19.48 0.75
N THR A 11 -17.36 -19.28 -0.03
CA THR A 11 -17.75 -17.99 -0.59
C THR A 11 -18.11 -16.97 0.49
N GLU A 12 -18.89 -17.37 1.51
CA GLU A 12 -19.25 -16.48 2.61
C GLU A 12 -18.03 -16.05 3.42
N LYS A 13 -17.06 -16.95 3.66
CA LYS A 13 -15.80 -16.59 4.32
C LYS A 13 -14.99 -15.59 3.51
N GLN A 14 -14.86 -15.80 2.20
CA GLN A 14 -14.15 -14.86 1.33
C GLN A 14 -14.81 -13.47 1.30
N ILE A 15 -16.14 -13.40 1.35
CA ILE A 15 -16.87 -12.12 1.42
C ILE A 15 -16.56 -11.41 2.74
N GLU A 16 -16.56 -12.15 3.86
CA GLU A 16 -16.25 -11.62 5.19
C GLU A 16 -14.80 -11.12 5.28
N ASP A 17 -13.83 -11.91 4.82
CA ASP A 17 -12.41 -11.52 4.81
C ASP A 17 -12.18 -10.24 3.98
N ASN A 18 -12.83 -10.14 2.82
CA ASN A 18 -12.78 -8.93 1.99
C ASN A 18 -13.44 -7.72 2.66
N ALA A 19 -14.53 -7.92 3.41
CA ALA A 19 -15.18 -6.85 4.15
C ALA A 19 -14.24 -6.31 5.25
N VAL A 20 -13.59 -7.20 6.00
CA VAL A 20 -12.60 -6.83 7.03
C VAL A 20 -11.43 -6.06 6.42
N ALA A 21 -10.87 -6.55 5.31
CA ALA A 21 -9.77 -5.86 4.61
C ALA A 21 -10.15 -4.44 4.17
N ARG A 22 -11.40 -4.24 3.71
CA ARG A 22 -11.92 -2.91 3.35
C ARG A 22 -12.06 -2.00 4.57
N GLU A 23 -12.56 -2.51 5.68
CA GLU A 23 -12.71 -1.75 6.92
C GLU A 23 -11.35 -1.26 7.46
N ILE A 24 -10.34 -2.12 7.42
CA ILE A 24 -8.96 -1.76 7.77
C ILE A 24 -8.44 -0.65 6.84
N THR A 25 -8.63 -0.82 5.54
CA THR A 25 -8.21 0.17 4.53
C THR A 25 -8.89 1.52 4.79
N GLN A 26 -10.19 1.53 5.06
CA GLN A 26 -10.93 2.74 5.38
C GLN A 26 -10.39 3.41 6.66
N THR A 27 -10.08 2.62 7.68
CA THR A 27 -9.49 3.10 8.94
C THR A 27 -8.13 3.75 8.69
N ILE A 28 -7.27 3.14 7.86
CA ILE A 28 -5.99 3.72 7.45
C ILE A 28 -6.19 5.08 6.77
N LEU A 29 -7.16 5.19 5.85
CA LEU A 29 -7.46 6.43 5.14
C LEU A 29 -7.97 7.54 6.07
N LEU A 30 -8.68 7.20 7.15
CA LEU A 30 -9.16 8.17 8.14
C LEU A 30 -8.03 8.87 8.91
N TYR A 31 -6.82 8.31 8.96
CA TYR A 31 -5.65 9.00 9.53
C TYR A 31 -5.15 10.17 8.67
N GLY A 32 -5.75 10.41 7.49
CA GLY A 32 -5.34 11.49 6.59
C GLY A 32 -4.03 11.21 5.86
N VAL A 33 -3.77 9.95 5.54
CA VAL A 33 -2.54 9.52 4.86
C VAL A 33 -2.44 10.09 3.45
N SER A 34 -1.24 10.53 3.07
CA SER A 34 -0.94 10.98 1.70
C SER A 34 -0.76 9.81 0.73
N GLN A 35 -0.79 10.08 -0.58
CA GLN A 35 -0.53 9.07 -1.62
C GLN A 35 0.82 8.36 -1.42
N GLN A 36 1.85 9.09 -1.00
CA GLN A 36 3.18 8.54 -0.72
C GLN A 36 3.15 7.61 0.50
N GLN A 37 2.41 8.00 1.55
CA GLN A 37 2.24 7.17 2.73
C GLN A 37 1.44 5.91 2.43
N ILE A 38 0.42 5.98 1.57
CA ILE A 38 -0.32 4.80 1.10
C ILE A 38 0.62 3.80 0.42
N LEU A 39 1.50 4.26 -0.47
CA LEU A 39 2.48 3.38 -1.14
C LEU A 39 3.48 2.78 -0.14
N ARG A 40 3.94 3.56 0.85
CA ARG A 40 4.81 3.04 1.91
C ARG A 40 4.09 2.00 2.77
N ILE A 41 2.82 2.22 3.11
CA ILE A 41 2.00 1.25 3.85
C ILE A 41 1.80 -0.03 3.03
N ALA A 42 1.48 0.08 1.74
CA ALA A 42 1.36 -1.09 0.85
C ALA A 42 2.67 -1.88 0.77
N TYR A 43 3.81 -1.20 0.69
CA TYR A 43 5.13 -1.83 0.73
C TYR A 43 5.35 -2.56 2.05
N LEU A 44 5.10 -1.92 3.19
CA LEU A 44 5.28 -2.55 4.51
C LEU A 44 4.37 -3.76 4.69
N LEU A 45 3.09 -3.66 4.34
CA LEU A 45 2.15 -4.78 4.38
C LEU A 45 2.59 -5.94 3.47
N SER A 46 3.22 -5.65 2.33
CA SER A 46 3.71 -6.71 1.44
C SER A 46 4.84 -7.52 2.05
N LEU A 47 5.63 -6.96 2.98
CA LEU A 47 6.73 -7.66 3.67
C LEU A 47 6.22 -8.65 4.73
N GLU A 48 4.99 -8.48 5.20
CA GLU A 48 4.36 -9.36 6.20
C GLU A 48 3.70 -10.60 5.57
N LEU A 49 3.71 -10.72 4.24
CA LEU A 49 3.14 -11.87 3.55
C LEU A 49 3.98 -13.13 3.82
N GLU A 50 3.35 -14.17 4.36
CA GLU A 50 4.00 -15.46 4.64
C GLU A 50 4.44 -16.20 3.37
N ASP A 51 3.70 -16.03 2.27
CA ASP A 51 4.10 -16.58 0.98
C ASP A 51 5.23 -15.75 0.36
N ARG A 52 6.42 -16.33 0.34
CA ARG A 52 7.65 -15.68 -0.14
C ARG A 52 7.53 -15.17 -1.58
N GLU A 53 6.86 -15.92 -2.46
CA GLU A 53 6.74 -15.53 -3.86
C GLU A 53 5.88 -14.27 -4.01
N SER A 54 4.74 -14.23 -3.33
CA SER A 54 3.85 -13.07 -3.29
C SER A 54 4.51 -11.87 -2.62
N MET A 55 5.21 -12.08 -1.49
CA MET A 55 5.97 -11.04 -0.79
C MET A 55 6.96 -10.35 -1.73
N ILE A 56 7.78 -11.12 -2.46
CA ILE A 56 8.78 -10.57 -3.39
C ILE A 56 8.08 -9.82 -4.53
N LYS A 57 7.13 -10.44 -5.22
CA LYS A 57 6.47 -9.83 -6.39
C LYS A 57 5.75 -8.53 -6.06
N ILE A 58 5.02 -8.50 -4.94
CA ILE A 58 4.26 -7.32 -4.54
C ILE A 58 5.20 -6.24 -4.04
N SER A 59 6.18 -6.58 -3.19
CA SER A 59 7.11 -5.60 -2.65
C SER A 59 7.97 -4.93 -3.75
N GLU A 60 8.41 -5.68 -4.75
CA GLU A 60 9.12 -5.16 -5.93
C GLU A 60 8.23 -4.27 -6.81
N CYS A 61 6.97 -4.65 -7.01
CA CYS A 61 6.00 -3.84 -7.74
C CYS A 61 5.79 -2.49 -7.05
N VAL A 62 5.56 -2.47 -5.74
CA VAL A 62 5.33 -1.23 -5.00
C VAL A 62 6.57 -0.34 -4.96
N LYS A 63 7.78 -0.93 -4.82
CA LYS A 63 9.06 -0.18 -4.85
C LYS A 63 9.23 0.67 -6.12
N GLN A 64 8.84 0.16 -7.28
CA GLN A 64 8.95 0.89 -8.56
C GLN A 64 8.19 2.23 -8.53
N PHE A 65 7.06 2.29 -7.83
CA PHE A 65 6.29 3.51 -7.65
C PHE A 65 6.83 4.41 -6.54
N LEU A 66 7.47 3.84 -5.51
CA LEU A 66 8.13 4.62 -4.45
C LEU A 66 9.37 5.35 -4.96
N ASP A 67 10.25 4.65 -5.69
CA ASP A 67 11.47 5.23 -6.25
C ASP A 67 11.13 6.36 -7.23
N SER A 68 10.08 6.16 -8.05
CA SER A 68 9.58 7.19 -8.97
C SER A 68 9.15 8.47 -8.25
N ILE A 69 8.67 8.37 -7.02
CA ILE A 69 8.24 9.52 -6.22
C ILE A 69 9.42 10.22 -5.56
N ASP A 70 10.34 9.46 -4.97
CA ASP A 70 11.47 10.03 -4.25
C ASP A 70 12.43 10.76 -5.22
N ASN A 71 12.57 10.27 -6.46
CA ASN A 71 13.39 10.92 -7.50
C ASN A 71 12.81 12.24 -8.04
N ILE A 72 11.50 12.49 -7.96
CA ILE A 72 10.89 13.78 -8.38
C ILE A 72 11.36 14.94 -7.47
N SER A 73 11.77 14.63 -6.23
CA SER A 73 12.26 15.62 -5.26
C SER A 73 13.60 16.24 -5.64
N ASP A 74 14.41 15.54 -6.44
CA ASP A 74 15.79 15.94 -6.74
C ASP A 74 15.89 16.79 -8.02
N ASP A 75 14.99 16.61 -8.99
CA ASP A 75 14.96 17.42 -10.21
C ASP A 75 14.56 18.89 -9.96
N VAL A 76 13.74 19.16 -8.93
CA VAL A 76 13.32 20.53 -8.59
C VAL A 76 14.45 21.35 -7.92
N LYS A 77 15.45 20.69 -7.32
CA LYS A 77 16.60 21.38 -6.70
C LYS A 77 17.61 21.88 -7.74
N SER A 78 17.70 21.23 -8.90
CA SER A 78 18.64 21.60 -9.98
C SER A 78 18.27 22.95 -10.62
N SER A 79 16.98 23.20 -10.90
CA SER A 79 16.54 24.41 -11.62
C SER A 79 16.65 25.73 -10.84
N LYS A 80 16.77 25.70 -9.50
CA LYS A 80 16.88 26.93 -8.69
C LYS A 80 18.31 27.47 -8.55
N SER A 81 19.34 26.71 -8.94
CA SER A 81 20.74 27.13 -8.76
C SER A 81 21.29 28.03 -9.87
N ASN A 82 20.66 28.06 -11.06
CA ASN A 82 21.19 28.76 -12.24
C ASN A 82 20.73 30.22 -12.42
N ILE A 83 19.99 30.81 -11.47
CA ILE A 83 19.46 32.18 -11.62
C ILE A 83 20.38 33.26 -10.99
N LEU A 84 21.43 32.90 -10.25
CA LEU A 84 22.16 33.85 -9.39
C LEU A 84 23.61 34.17 -9.76
N THR A 85 23.98 34.17 -11.05
CA THR A 85 25.29 34.71 -11.49
C THR A 85 25.19 35.35 -12.88
N THR A 86 24.68 36.57 -12.94
CA THR A 86 25.00 37.53 -14.02
C THR A 86 24.77 38.93 -13.44
N GLU A 87 25.81 39.48 -12.82
CA GLU A 87 26.09 40.92 -12.74
C GLU A 87 27.60 41.11 -12.95
#